data_AF-A0A7Y6UI25-F1
#
_entry.id   AF-A0A7Y6UI25-F1
#
_cell.length_a   1.000
_cell.length_b   1.000
_cell.length_c   1.000
_cell.angle_alpha   90.00
_cell.angle_beta   90.00
_cell.angle_gamma   90.00
#
_symmetry.space_group_name_H-M   'P 1'
#
loop_
_entity.id
_entity.type
_entity.pdbx_description
1 polymer ?
#
loop_
_entity_poly.entity_id
_entity_poly.type
_entity_poly.pdbx_seq_one_letter_code
_entity_poly.pdbx_strand_id
1 'polypeptide(L)'
;MTLASAQPMLVAIIGLLSLVIVGLVAMAIVVRKRSRPQVDATTDQVRALPAPEQRPPPRPRPRPQLVRSGGGGGGLAVATSTAMVCPTCRTEYHGMAYCTRDARRLVPPEEMLGGPLRALTSGKSAGLVCMACRRAYEPGLRSCPHDGNELVPFPVYNATRPRSRRNSTEPSGVIARICPVCGAKYDLNARFCGHDAGELVVIN
;
A
#
# COMPACT_ATOMS: atom_id res chain seq x y z
N MET A 1 -41.69 31.32 -43.84
CA MET A 1 -40.42 31.96 -44.22
C MET A 1 -39.36 31.71 -43.13
N THR A 2 -38.74 30.54 -43.04
CA THR A 2 -37.59 30.29 -42.13
C THR A 2 -36.75 29.03 -42.46
N LEU A 3 -37.05 28.28 -43.53
CA LEU A 3 -36.33 27.04 -43.84
C LEU A 3 -34.99 27.25 -44.57
N ALA A 4 -34.73 28.45 -45.10
CA ALA A 4 -33.50 28.74 -45.84
C ALA A 4 -32.29 29.10 -44.95
N SER A 5 -32.48 29.45 -43.67
CA SER A 5 -31.38 29.86 -42.78
C SER A 5 -30.78 28.72 -41.94
N ALA A 6 -31.38 27.53 -41.96
CA ALA A 6 -30.95 26.41 -41.11
C ALA A 6 -29.75 25.65 -41.66
N GLN A 7 -29.56 25.60 -42.99
CA GLN A 7 -28.45 24.90 -43.62
C GLN A 7 -27.05 25.42 -43.23
N PRO A 8 -26.76 26.74 -43.25
CA PRO A 8 -25.42 27.21 -42.87
C PRO A 8 -25.10 27.00 -41.39
N MET A 9 -26.11 27.11 -40.51
CA MET A 9 -25.98 26.80 -39.08
C MET A 9 -25.62 25.33 -38.84
N LEU A 10 -26.28 24.42 -39.56
CA LEU A 10 -26.05 22.98 -39.40
C LEU A 10 -24.64 22.59 -39.87
N VAL A 11 -24.16 23.16 -40.99
CA VAL A 11 -22.78 22.95 -41.48
C VAL A 11 -21.76 23.49 -40.47
N ALA A 12 -21.98 24.67 -39.89
CA ALA A 12 -21.10 25.23 -38.87
C ALA A 12 -21.03 24.37 -37.60
N ILE A 13 -22.16 23.82 -37.15
CA ILE A 13 -22.22 22.94 -35.96
C ILE A 13 -21.46 21.63 -36.23
N ILE A 14 -21.68 21.00 -37.39
CA ILE A 14 -20.96 19.77 -37.77
C ILE A 14 -19.45 20.04 -37.86
N GLY A 15 -19.05 21.17 -38.46
CA GLY A 15 -17.67 21.60 -38.54
C GLY A 15 -17.02 21.72 -37.16
N LEU A 16 -17.67 22.43 -36.23
CA LEU A 16 -17.16 22.63 -34.87
C LEU A 16 -17.08 21.33 -34.07
N LEU A 17 -18.10 20.46 -34.18
CA LEU A 17 -18.08 19.13 -33.55
C LEU A 17 -16.93 18.26 -34.07
N SER A 18 -16.69 18.27 -35.38
CA SER A 18 -15.59 17.50 -35.97
C SER A 18 -14.22 17.97 -35.47
N LEU A 19 -14.02 19.28 -35.33
CA LEU A 19 -12.79 19.88 -34.81
C LEU A 19 -12.53 19.49 -33.34
N VAL A 20 -13.59 19.52 -32.51
CA VAL A 20 -13.51 19.10 -31.10
C VAL A 20 -13.16 17.62 -30.98
N ILE A 21 -13.79 16.75 -31.78
CA ILE A 21 -13.52 15.31 -31.78
C ILE A 21 -12.06 15.03 -32.16
N VAL A 22 -11.55 15.67 -33.22
CA VAL A 22 -10.14 15.52 -33.65
C VAL A 22 -9.18 15.97 -32.53
N GLY A 23 -9.47 17.09 -31.88
CA GLY A 23 -8.68 17.58 -30.73
C GLY A 23 -8.63 16.59 -29.57
N LEU A 24 -9.77 16.00 -29.20
CA LEU A 24 -9.85 14.99 -28.14
C LEU A 24 -9.10 13.70 -28.50
N VAL A 25 -9.19 13.25 -29.74
CA VAL A 25 -8.44 12.06 -30.23
C VAL A 25 -6.94 12.31 -30.18
N ALA A 26 -6.48 13.47 -30.66
CA ALA A 26 -5.06 13.85 -30.60
C ALA A 26 -4.56 13.90 -29.14
N MET A 27 -5.34 14.52 -28.24
CA MET A 27 -4.99 14.58 -26.82
C MET A 27 -4.92 13.19 -26.17
N ALA A 28 -5.87 12.29 -26.49
CA ALA A 28 -5.87 10.92 -25.99
C ALA A 28 -4.64 10.12 -26.47
N ILE A 29 -4.20 10.32 -27.71
CA ILE A 29 -2.99 9.69 -28.26
C ILE A 29 -1.74 10.18 -27.52
N VAL A 30 -1.63 11.49 -27.26
CA VAL A 30 -0.48 12.07 -26.53
C VAL A 30 -0.42 11.56 -25.09
N VAL A 31 -1.57 11.49 -24.40
CA VAL A 31 -1.64 10.93 -23.04
C VAL A 31 -1.24 9.46 -23.05
N ARG A 32 -1.76 8.64 -23.98
CA ARG A 32 -1.37 7.23 -24.11
C ARG A 32 0.12 7.05 -24.40
N LYS A 33 0.73 7.91 -25.23
CA LYS A 33 2.16 7.84 -25.56
C LYS A 33 3.04 8.14 -24.34
N ARG A 34 2.66 9.12 -23.52
CA ARG A 34 3.37 9.44 -22.26
C ARG A 34 3.20 8.36 -21.20
N SER A 35 2.08 7.64 -21.20
CA SER A 35 1.80 6.58 -20.24
C SER A 35 2.47 5.24 -20.56
N ARG A 36 3.14 5.08 -21.71
CA ARG A 36 3.92 3.87 -21.98
C ARG A 36 5.21 3.96 -21.14
N PRO A 37 5.38 3.13 -20.10
CA PRO A 37 6.63 3.06 -19.38
C PRO A 37 7.72 2.68 -20.38
N GLN A 38 8.88 3.32 -20.33
CA GLN A 38 10.08 2.76 -20.94
C GLN A 38 10.28 1.37 -20.34
N VAL A 39 9.98 0.35 -21.13
CA VAL A 39 10.48 -1.00 -20.88
C VAL A 39 11.95 -0.91 -21.25
N ASP A 40 12.76 -0.48 -20.29
CA ASP A 40 14.21 -0.56 -20.41
C ASP A 40 14.56 -2.03 -20.59
N ALA A 41 14.99 -2.34 -21.80
CA ALA A 41 15.62 -3.60 -22.15
C ALA A 41 16.99 -3.64 -21.48
N THR A 42 17.02 -3.89 -20.17
CA THR A 42 18.24 -4.33 -19.48
C THR A 42 18.36 -5.83 -19.70
N THR A 43 18.88 -6.14 -20.88
CA THR A 43 19.43 -7.43 -21.28
C THR A 43 20.51 -7.89 -20.29
N ASP A 44 20.39 -9.14 -19.87
CA ASP A 44 21.42 -10.07 -19.40
C ASP A 44 22.65 -9.51 -18.66
N GLN A 45 22.64 -9.65 -17.34
CA GLN A 45 23.78 -10.24 -16.64
C GLN A 45 23.28 -11.21 -15.56
N VAL A 46 23.00 -12.44 -15.98
CA VAL A 46 23.01 -13.60 -15.09
C VAL A 46 24.47 -13.89 -14.75
N ARG A 47 24.98 -13.23 -13.71
CA ARG A 47 26.21 -13.65 -13.04
C ARG A 47 25.85 -14.86 -12.19
N ALA A 48 26.35 -16.02 -12.60
CA ALA A 48 26.19 -17.28 -11.88
C ALA A 48 26.59 -17.11 -10.40
N LEU A 49 25.62 -17.28 -9.51
CA LEU A 49 25.89 -17.44 -8.08
C LEU A 49 26.45 -18.86 -7.85
N PRO A 50 27.48 -19.02 -7.01
CA PRO A 50 27.94 -20.33 -6.56
C PRO A 50 26.86 -21.05 -5.74
N ALA A 51 26.93 -22.38 -5.80
CA ALA A 51 25.95 -23.33 -5.26
C ALA A 51 25.59 -23.09 -3.78
N PRO A 52 24.34 -23.35 -3.37
CA PRO A 52 23.92 -23.23 -1.98
C PRO A 52 24.57 -24.33 -1.13
N GLU A 53 25.37 -23.91 -0.15
CA GLU A 53 25.91 -24.77 0.90
C GLU A 53 24.75 -25.32 1.74
N GLN A 54 24.61 -26.65 1.75
CA GLN A 54 23.58 -27.36 2.50
C GLN A 54 23.71 -27.08 3.99
N ARG A 55 22.75 -26.33 4.55
CA ARG A 55 22.63 -26.16 5.99
C ARG A 55 22.21 -27.50 6.63
N PRO A 56 22.86 -27.92 7.73
CA PRO A 56 22.45 -29.09 8.49
C PRO A 56 21.06 -28.91 9.12
N PRO A 57 20.31 -30.01 9.34
CA PRO A 57 18.95 -29.96 9.87
C PRO A 57 18.91 -29.41 11.31
N PRO A 58 17.85 -28.65 11.67
CA PRO A 58 17.69 -28.10 13.01
C PRO A 58 17.40 -29.21 14.04
N ARG A 59 18.11 -29.14 15.17
CA ARG A 59 17.87 -30.01 16.34
C ARG A 59 16.48 -29.75 16.95
N PRO A 60 15.78 -30.79 17.42
CA PRO A 60 14.47 -30.64 18.07
C PRO A 60 14.61 -29.86 19.38
N ARG A 61 13.80 -28.79 19.54
CA ARG A 61 13.71 -28.01 20.77
C ARG A 61 12.87 -28.73 21.82
N PRO A 62 13.24 -28.69 23.12
CA PRO A 62 12.42 -29.22 24.20
C PRO A 62 11.09 -28.46 24.35
N ARG A 63 10.00 -29.22 24.54
CA ARG A 63 8.65 -28.73 24.87
C ARG A 63 8.67 -27.94 26.18
N PRO A 64 8.17 -26.70 26.23
CA PRO A 64 7.93 -26.01 27.50
C PRO A 64 6.81 -26.69 28.28
N GLN A 65 7.05 -26.95 29.56
CA GLN A 65 6.05 -27.50 30.47
C GLN A 65 4.94 -26.49 30.76
N LEU A 66 3.71 -27.01 30.78
CA LEU A 66 2.49 -26.34 31.15
C LEU A 66 2.50 -26.04 32.65
N VAL A 67 2.85 -24.81 33.04
CA VAL A 67 2.70 -24.36 34.43
C VAL A 67 1.29 -23.84 34.63
N ARG A 68 0.54 -24.57 35.45
CA ARG A 68 -0.79 -24.27 35.95
C ARG A 68 -0.65 -23.43 37.23
N SER A 69 -1.08 -22.18 37.17
CA SER A 69 -1.30 -21.26 38.31
C SER A 69 -2.27 -20.19 37.78
N GLY A 70 -3.43 -19.86 38.35
CA GLY A 70 -3.94 -20.05 39.71
C GLY A 70 -3.90 -18.72 40.46
N GLY A 71 -5.01 -17.97 40.47
CA GLY A 71 -5.24 -16.72 41.21
C GLY A 71 -5.73 -15.58 40.29
N GLY A 72 -6.91 -14.99 40.42
CA GLY A 72 -7.68 -14.68 41.63
C GLY A 72 -7.34 -13.27 42.12
N GLY A 73 -7.87 -12.23 41.46
CA GLY A 73 -7.69 -10.84 41.87
C GLY A 73 -8.50 -9.88 40.99
N GLY A 74 -9.63 -9.41 41.53
CA GLY A 74 -10.45 -8.37 40.91
C GLY A 74 -9.71 -7.04 40.87
N GLY A 75 -9.18 -6.70 39.71
CA GLY A 75 -8.79 -5.35 39.33
C GLY A 75 -9.60 -4.97 38.11
N LEU A 76 -10.12 -3.74 38.10
CA LEU A 76 -10.77 -3.12 36.94
C LEU A 76 -9.97 -3.46 35.67
N ALA A 77 -10.56 -4.29 34.81
CA ALA A 77 -9.92 -4.74 33.58
C ALA A 77 -9.70 -3.53 32.68
N VAL A 78 -8.48 -3.00 32.70
CA VAL A 78 -7.90 -2.39 31.51
C VAL A 78 -7.99 -3.48 30.46
N ALA A 79 -8.96 -3.36 29.56
CA ALA A 79 -8.99 -4.17 28.36
C ALA A 79 -7.61 -3.98 27.72
N THR A 80 -6.73 -4.97 27.84
CA THR A 80 -5.48 -5.02 27.09
C THR A 80 -5.92 -5.19 25.65
N SER A 81 -6.16 -4.06 25.01
CA SER A 81 -6.42 -3.88 23.60
C SER A 81 -5.30 -4.57 22.85
N THR A 82 -5.52 -5.81 22.41
CA THR A 82 -4.68 -6.47 21.39
C THR A 82 -4.82 -5.79 20.02
N ALA A 83 -5.62 -4.74 19.98
CA ALA A 83 -5.72 -3.78 18.90
C ALA A 83 -4.39 -3.03 18.73
N MET A 84 -3.90 -3.08 17.50
CA MET A 84 -2.73 -2.37 17.05
C MET A 84 -3.17 -1.43 15.93
N VAL A 85 -2.77 -0.17 15.98
CA VAL A 85 -3.19 0.87 15.04
C VAL A 85 -2.05 1.21 14.09
N CYS A 86 -2.36 1.36 12.80
CA CYS A 86 -1.39 1.86 11.85
C CYS A 86 -1.22 3.38 12.01
N PRO A 87 -0.01 3.90 12.28
CA PRO A 87 0.20 5.33 12.45
C PRO A 87 0.02 6.13 11.15
N THR A 88 0.05 5.46 9.99
CA THR A 88 -0.17 6.10 8.68
C THR A 88 -1.65 6.20 8.33
N CYS A 89 -2.36 5.06 8.28
CA CYS A 89 -3.75 5.01 7.81
C CYS A 89 -4.80 5.02 8.93
N ARG A 90 -4.36 5.01 10.20
CA ARG A 90 -5.21 4.99 11.40
C ARG A 90 -6.21 3.84 11.43
N THR A 91 -5.94 2.78 10.68
CA THR A 91 -6.74 1.55 10.69
C THR A 91 -6.30 0.69 11.86
N GLU A 92 -7.28 0.16 12.58
CA GLU A 92 -7.08 -0.78 13.68
C GLU A 92 -6.96 -2.21 13.13
N TYR A 93 -6.08 -2.99 13.74
CA TYR A 93 -5.76 -4.36 13.37
C TYR A 93 -5.64 -5.21 14.63
N HIS A 94 -6.04 -6.47 14.55
CA HIS A 94 -5.91 -7.41 15.67
C HIS A 94 -4.97 -8.55 15.29
N GLY A 95 -4.06 -8.93 16.19
CA GLY A 95 -3.14 -10.05 16.00
C GLY A 95 -2.11 -9.87 14.88
N MET A 96 -1.93 -8.65 14.39
CA MET A 96 -0.92 -8.31 13.37
C MET A 96 0.13 -7.37 13.95
N ALA A 97 1.35 -7.46 13.44
CA ALA A 97 2.46 -6.59 13.80
C ALA A 97 2.68 -5.48 12.76
N TYR A 98 2.21 -5.69 11.53
CA TYR A 98 2.41 -4.78 10.39
C TYR A 98 1.09 -4.47 9.69
N CYS A 99 1.00 -3.26 9.14
CA CYS A 99 -0.12 -2.85 8.32
C CYS A 99 -0.06 -3.53 6.96
N THR A 100 -1.16 -4.17 6.57
CA THR A 100 -1.26 -4.90 5.29
C THR A 100 -1.23 -4.01 4.04
N ARG A 101 -1.27 -2.67 4.21
CA ARG A 101 -1.32 -1.71 3.10
C ARG A 101 0.03 -1.08 2.76
N ASP A 102 0.81 -0.73 3.78
CA ASP A 102 2.04 0.05 3.65
C ASP A 102 3.24 -0.60 4.37
N ALA A 103 3.07 -1.80 4.92
CA ALA A 103 4.09 -2.57 5.63
C ALA A 103 4.61 -1.91 6.92
N ARG A 104 3.94 -0.86 7.42
CA ARG A 104 4.40 -0.14 8.61
C ARG A 104 4.12 -0.93 9.88
N ARG A 105 5.04 -0.87 10.84
CA ARG A 105 4.84 -1.46 12.16
C ARG A 105 3.64 -0.79 12.85
N LEU A 106 2.71 -1.62 13.30
CA LEU A 106 1.55 -1.17 14.04
C LEU A 106 1.98 -0.81 15.46
N VAL A 107 1.32 0.19 16.04
CA VAL A 107 1.59 0.68 17.39
C VAL A 107 0.34 0.52 18.24
N PRO A 108 0.45 0.25 19.55
CA PRO A 108 -0.71 0.20 20.42
C PRO A 108 -1.43 1.57 20.44
N PRO A 109 -2.76 1.61 20.58
CA PRO A 109 -3.53 2.85 20.52
C PRO A 109 -3.10 3.86 21.58
N GLU A 110 -2.63 3.41 22.75
CA GLU A 110 -2.12 4.27 23.81
C GLU A 110 -0.87 5.04 23.36
N GLU A 111 -0.01 4.44 22.52
CA GLU A 111 1.14 5.13 21.92
C GLU A 111 0.73 6.16 20.88
N MET A 112 -0.41 5.96 20.19
CA MET A 112 -0.97 6.97 19.28
C MET A 112 -1.52 8.19 20.02
N LEU A 113 -2.07 7.99 21.22
CA LEU A 113 -2.67 9.06 22.04
C LEU A 113 -1.68 9.72 23.02
N GLY A 114 -0.47 9.18 23.17
CA GLY A 114 0.52 9.61 24.16
C GLY A 114 1.09 11.02 23.96
N GLY A 115 0.35 12.04 24.41
CA GLY A 115 0.83 13.36 24.88
C GLY A 115 1.30 14.39 23.84
N PRO A 116 1.12 15.70 24.10
CA PRO A 116 1.41 16.79 23.15
C PRO A 116 2.89 16.88 22.72
N LEU A 117 3.82 16.46 23.58
CA LEU A 117 5.26 16.41 23.26
C LEU A 117 5.59 15.34 22.22
N ARG A 118 4.94 14.18 22.29
CA ARG A 118 5.08 13.14 21.27
C ARG A 118 4.21 13.41 20.06
N ALA A 119 3.08 14.13 20.19
CA ALA A 119 2.26 14.61 19.07
C ALA A 119 2.94 15.72 18.23
N LEU A 120 3.92 16.47 18.77
CA LEU A 120 4.75 17.38 17.97
C LEU A 120 5.76 16.63 17.09
N THR A 121 6.22 15.46 17.52
CA THR A 121 6.99 14.50 16.70
C THR A 121 6.10 13.55 15.88
N SER A 122 4.89 13.23 16.35
CA SER A 122 3.95 12.28 15.74
C SER A 122 2.96 12.95 14.78
N GLY A 123 2.70 14.24 14.91
CA GLY A 123 2.06 15.07 13.88
C GLY A 123 2.94 15.18 12.62
N LYS A 124 4.26 14.98 12.78
CA LYS A 124 5.25 14.74 11.71
C LYS A 124 5.46 13.27 11.38
N SER A 125 4.81 12.34 12.08
CA SER A 125 4.90 10.89 11.82
C SER A 125 3.91 10.39 10.77
N ALA A 126 3.31 11.31 10.00
CA ALA A 126 2.84 11.02 8.66
C ALA A 126 4.07 10.54 7.86
N GLY A 127 4.31 9.22 7.92
CA GLY A 127 5.53 8.59 7.45
C GLY A 127 5.78 8.94 6.00
N LEU A 128 7.03 8.77 5.57
CA LEU A 128 7.36 8.97 4.18
C LEU A 128 7.00 7.69 3.42
N VAL A 129 6.45 7.80 2.21
CA VAL A 129 6.01 6.67 1.41
C VAL A 129 6.76 6.67 0.09
N CYS A 130 7.27 5.51 -0.31
CA CYS A 130 7.83 5.36 -1.65
C CYS A 130 6.70 5.30 -2.68
N MET A 131 6.73 6.14 -3.72
CA MET A 131 5.68 6.11 -4.75
C MET A 131 5.67 4.84 -5.60
N ALA A 132 6.82 4.17 -5.72
CA ALA A 132 6.97 2.94 -6.50
C ALA A 132 6.58 1.70 -5.69
N CYS A 133 7.33 1.34 -4.64
CA CYS A 133 7.04 0.15 -3.83
C CYS A 133 5.89 0.33 -2.83
N ARG A 134 5.49 1.57 -2.53
CA ARG A 134 4.36 1.93 -1.64
C ARG A 134 4.50 1.54 -0.17
N ARG A 135 5.71 1.23 0.25
CA ARG A 135 6.05 1.04 1.66
C ARG A 135 6.14 2.39 2.37
N ALA A 136 5.69 2.42 3.62
CA ALA A 136 5.82 3.57 4.50
C ALA A 136 7.03 3.41 5.43
N TYR A 137 7.73 4.50 5.67
CA TYR A 137 8.95 4.57 6.47
C TYR A 137 8.83 5.63 7.57
N GLU A 138 9.69 5.50 8.56
CA GLU A 138 9.87 6.51 9.59
C GLU A 138 10.44 7.81 9.00
N PRO A 139 10.09 8.97 9.58
CA PRO A 139 10.67 10.24 9.17
C PRO A 139 12.18 10.22 9.46
N GLY A 140 12.99 10.54 8.44
CA GLY A 140 14.45 10.56 8.56
C GLY A 140 15.16 9.95 7.35
N LEU A 141 14.50 9.05 6.63
CA LEU A 141 14.99 8.57 5.34
C LEU A 141 14.53 9.51 4.22
N ARG A 142 15.42 9.87 3.29
CA ARG A 142 15.06 10.66 2.09
C ARG A 142 14.75 9.77 0.89
N SER A 143 15.38 8.60 0.84
CA SER A 143 15.28 7.64 -0.26
C SER A 143 14.88 6.26 0.27
N CYS A 144 14.17 5.52 -0.57
CA CYS A 144 13.66 4.20 -0.24
C CYS A 144 14.80 3.16 -0.23
N PRO A 145 14.94 2.34 0.82
CA PRO A 145 15.97 1.31 0.89
C PRO A 145 15.80 0.18 -0.14
N HIS A 146 14.61 -0.02 -0.70
CA HIS A 146 14.35 -1.12 -1.64
C HIS A 146 14.64 -0.76 -3.10
N ASP A 147 14.34 0.46 -3.53
CA ASP A 147 14.40 0.88 -4.93
C ASP A 147 15.11 2.22 -5.14
N GLY A 148 15.61 2.87 -4.09
CA GLY A 148 16.34 4.12 -4.16
C GLY A 148 15.48 5.37 -4.47
N ASN A 149 14.19 5.19 -4.71
CA ASN A 149 13.29 6.28 -5.07
C ASN A 149 13.09 7.27 -3.92
N GLU A 150 12.82 8.53 -4.26
CA GLU A 150 12.54 9.57 -3.26
C GLU A 150 11.26 9.24 -2.47
N LEU A 151 11.35 9.36 -1.15
CA LEU A 151 10.21 9.13 -0.28
C LEU A 151 9.40 10.42 -0.14
N VAL A 152 8.11 10.34 -0.42
CA VAL A 152 7.21 11.49 -0.34
C VAL A 152 6.41 11.49 0.96
N PRO A 153 6.10 12.66 1.55
CA PRO A 153 5.21 12.72 2.71
C PRO A 153 3.85 12.05 2.45
N PHE A 154 3.34 11.29 3.42
CA PHE A 154 2.05 10.60 3.28
C PHE A 154 0.88 11.49 2.80
N PRO A 155 0.73 12.77 3.24
CA PRO A 155 -0.33 13.64 2.73
C PRO A 155 -0.22 13.86 1.21
N VAL A 156 0.99 14.03 0.69
CA VAL A 156 1.27 14.21 -0.75
C VAL A 156 0.98 12.91 -1.51
N TYR A 157 1.43 11.78 -0.99
CA TYR A 157 1.10 10.46 -1.56
C TYR A 157 -0.42 10.22 -1.60
N ASN A 158 -1.13 10.53 -0.51
CA ASN A 158 -2.56 10.34 -0.45
C ASN A 158 -3.31 11.27 -1.41
N ALA A 159 -2.82 12.50 -1.61
CA ALA A 159 -3.39 13.47 -2.56
C ALA A 159 -3.20 13.06 -4.03
N THR A 160 -2.08 12.41 -4.36
CA THR A 160 -1.75 11.98 -5.74
C THR A 160 -2.34 10.62 -6.12
N ARG A 161 -2.82 9.85 -5.14
CA ARG A 161 -3.42 8.53 -5.37
C ARG A 161 -4.76 8.61 -6.13
N PRO A 162 -5.01 7.73 -7.13
CA PRO A 162 -6.30 7.64 -7.79
C PRO A 162 -7.45 7.38 -6.81
N ARG A 163 -8.55 8.15 -6.92
CA ARG A 163 -9.72 8.05 -6.03
C ARG A 163 -10.36 6.66 -6.01
N SER A 164 -10.31 5.92 -7.11
CA SER A 164 -10.81 4.53 -7.18
C SER A 164 -10.14 3.61 -6.14
N ARG A 165 -8.85 3.82 -5.83
CA ARG A 165 -8.14 3.07 -4.78
C ARG A 165 -8.34 3.66 -3.38
N ARG A 166 -9.03 4.79 -3.24
CA ARG A 166 -9.29 5.44 -1.95
C ARG A 166 -10.39 4.74 -1.15
N ASN A 167 -11.38 4.18 -1.85
CA ASN A 167 -12.57 3.62 -1.25
C ASN A 167 -12.53 2.10 -1.04
N SER A 168 -11.51 1.37 -1.51
CA SER A 168 -11.41 -0.08 -1.31
C SER A 168 -10.86 -0.45 0.08
N THR A 169 -11.31 0.29 1.09
CA THR A 169 -10.92 0.10 2.49
C THR A 169 -11.58 -1.15 3.07
N GLU A 170 -12.74 -1.51 2.51
CA GLU A 170 -13.47 -2.72 2.85
C GLU A 170 -12.78 -3.96 2.28
N PRO A 171 -12.81 -5.08 3.02
CA PRO A 171 -12.39 -6.36 2.47
C PRO A 171 -13.30 -6.65 1.26
N SER A 172 -12.69 -6.90 0.09
CA SER A 172 -13.44 -7.32 -1.10
C SER A 172 -14.12 -8.68 -0.87
N GLY A 173 -13.68 -9.42 0.15
CA GLY A 173 -14.13 -10.79 0.42
C GLY A 173 -13.48 -11.81 -0.51
N VAL A 174 -12.75 -11.34 -1.53
CA VAL A 174 -12.01 -12.19 -2.47
C VAL A 174 -10.59 -12.38 -1.95
N ILE A 175 -10.34 -13.59 -1.43
CA ILE A 175 -9.00 -14.03 -1.05
C ILE A 175 -8.24 -14.33 -2.33
N ALA A 176 -7.22 -13.53 -2.64
CA ALA A 176 -6.49 -13.65 -3.89
C ALA A 176 -4.97 -13.48 -3.72
N ARG A 177 -4.49 -13.29 -2.48
CA ARG A 177 -3.08 -13.04 -2.21
C ARG A 177 -2.57 -13.93 -1.08
N ILE A 178 -1.33 -14.39 -1.20
CA ILE A 178 -0.65 -15.24 -0.21
C ILE A 178 0.70 -14.66 0.18
N CYS A 179 1.06 -14.82 1.44
CA CYS A 179 2.42 -14.53 1.90
C CYS A 179 3.35 -15.71 1.53
N PRO A 180 4.44 -15.47 0.79
CA PRO A 180 5.36 -16.54 0.40
C PRO A 180 6.17 -17.11 1.59
N VAL A 181 6.24 -16.39 2.71
CA VAL A 181 7.04 -16.79 3.88
C VAL A 181 6.21 -17.62 4.87
N CYS A 182 5.01 -17.15 5.23
CA CYS A 182 4.17 -17.80 6.25
C CYS A 182 2.96 -18.55 5.68
N GLY A 183 2.65 -18.42 4.38
CA GLY A 183 1.50 -19.06 3.74
C GLY A 183 0.14 -18.47 4.11
N ALA A 184 0.09 -17.42 4.93
CA ALA A 184 -1.16 -16.75 5.29
C ALA A 184 -1.82 -16.13 4.05
N LYS A 185 -3.13 -16.31 3.95
CA LYS A 185 -3.95 -15.79 2.85
C LYS A 185 -4.57 -14.45 3.23
N TYR A 186 -4.65 -13.54 2.26
CA TYR A 186 -5.14 -12.19 2.44
C TYR A 186 -6.09 -11.78 1.31
N ASP A 187 -6.87 -10.74 1.59
CA ASP A 187 -7.74 -10.08 0.62
C ASP A 187 -6.93 -9.50 -0.55
N LEU A 188 -7.53 -9.41 -1.74
CA LEU A 188 -6.97 -8.77 -2.93
C LEU A 188 -6.46 -7.34 -2.66
N ASN A 189 -7.06 -6.63 -1.69
CA ASN A 189 -6.67 -5.27 -1.30
C ASN A 189 -5.41 -5.21 -0.42
N ALA A 190 -5.02 -6.31 0.21
CA ALA A 190 -3.79 -6.38 1.00
C ALA A 190 -2.57 -6.43 0.07
N ARG A 191 -1.49 -5.74 0.42
CA ARG A 191 -0.23 -5.73 -0.34
C ARG A 191 0.91 -6.40 0.41
N PHE A 192 0.86 -6.32 1.73
CA PHE A 192 1.89 -6.82 2.61
C PHE A 192 1.29 -7.77 3.64
N CYS A 193 2.08 -8.74 4.06
CA CYS A 193 1.72 -9.64 5.14
C CYS A 193 1.79 -8.89 6.47
N GLY A 194 0.76 -9.09 7.31
CA GLY A 194 0.67 -8.45 8.62
C GLY A 194 1.63 -9.01 9.67
N HIS A 195 2.38 -10.07 9.37
CA HIS A 195 3.29 -10.74 10.31
C HIS A 195 4.77 -10.44 10.06
N ASP A 196 5.19 -10.35 8.80
CA ASP A 196 6.61 -10.19 8.42
C ASP A 196 6.86 -8.99 7.49
N ALA A 197 5.83 -8.20 7.16
CA ALA A 197 5.91 -7.08 6.22
C ALA A 197 6.37 -7.48 4.79
N GLY A 198 6.34 -8.78 4.46
CA GLY A 198 6.66 -9.31 3.15
C GLY A 198 5.61 -8.92 2.11
N GLU A 199 6.02 -8.74 0.85
CA GLU A 199 5.08 -8.47 -0.24
C GLU A 199 4.26 -9.73 -0.57
N LEU A 200 2.95 -9.55 -0.70
CA LEU A 200 2.03 -10.63 -1.00
C LEU A 200 1.96 -10.90 -2.50
N VAL A 201 2.01 -12.17 -2.86
CA VAL A 201 1.91 -12.63 -4.25
C VAL A 201 0.46 -12.97 -4.58
N VAL A 202 0.00 -12.57 -5.77
CA VAL A 202 -1.33 -12.93 -6.26
C VAL A 202 -1.32 -14.38 -6.72
N ILE A 203 -2.26 -15.19 -6.26
CA ILE A 203 -2.49 -16.53 -6.79
C ILE A 203 -3.59 -16.39 -7.85
N ASN A 204 -3.25 -16.74 -9.10
CA ASN A 204 -4.21 -16.87 -10.19
C ASN A 204 -4.62 -18.34 -10.35
#